data_AF-A0A8K0R674-F1
#
_entry.id   AF-A0A8K0R674-F1
#
_cell.length_a   1.000
_cell.length_b   1.000
_cell.length_c   1.000
_cell.angle_alpha   90.00
_cell.angle_beta   90.00
_cell.angle_gamma   90.00
#
_symmetry.space_group_name_H-M   'P 1'
#
loop_
_entity.id
_entity.type
_entity.pdbx_description
1 polymer ?
#
loop_
_entity_poly.entity_id
_entity_poly.type
_entity_poly.pdbx_seq_one_letter_code
_entity_poly.pdbx_strand_id
1 'polypeptide(L)'
;MVRLHELPDDILITIFTCCDLDTIFAARLTCITFSTVITTYIKTIAPKAARNTYPSCEVLLKPPEDGYGLKWLRSLVPAQLASIALDKDKLRRYSYINSGYPYGIPCESDCAEANHWRASVANGWRVLRSLYLISKEVYAKSDDELKRPNTLRRASSGVRGSRFWQAISCPYPGCTEHGMKRVFEVKPRRNSAEPMEGQAIERIRNRESIILERRLAFIDQLPTQDLLSYVYLWRILLWTFRPYRKPGTHVHDELQDLPPNSNTAPHASPSSIIHDISQGCSWLNWYILHIGASPFIQQWSIPTSDSTTPPNHNLIRNMIWQARATRAPHQIEVEREYICKFEFALRKRCLSSERLKRLEAEIHRGRSIRTISLDCIPWAYDQHYMIARPKSDFPWYNDGGWYWIHGDYHFKITTADPRPRVWDSFMSGRFGRAGEYDEQDVQEAKGPLAEVEYLVYLGTESAGKLWPDAGIGASEFAF
;
A
#
# COMPACT_ATOMS: atom_id res chain seq x y z
N MET A 1 -45.72 -2.70 -11.23
CA MET A 1 -44.26 -2.90 -11.32
C MET A 1 -43.84 -3.62 -10.06
N VAL A 2 -43.47 -4.90 -10.16
CA VAL A 2 -43.07 -5.71 -9.01
C VAL A 2 -41.69 -5.24 -8.54
N ARG A 3 -41.53 -4.98 -7.24
CA ARG A 3 -40.23 -4.56 -6.70
C ARG A 3 -39.35 -5.78 -6.54
N LEU A 4 -38.03 -5.61 -6.69
CA LEU A 4 -37.08 -6.73 -6.61
C LEU A 4 -37.18 -7.51 -5.29
N HIS A 5 -37.43 -6.84 -4.16
CA HIS A 5 -37.57 -7.48 -2.84
C HIS A 5 -38.93 -8.17 -2.60
N GLU A 6 -39.86 -8.07 -3.54
CA GLU A 6 -41.15 -8.78 -3.50
C GLU A 6 -41.08 -10.11 -4.28
N LEU A 7 -39.95 -10.40 -4.93
CA LEU A 7 -39.75 -11.65 -5.65
C LEU A 7 -39.60 -12.83 -4.67
N PRO A 8 -40.06 -14.02 -5.06
CA PRO A 8 -39.79 -15.27 -4.34
C PRO A 8 -38.29 -15.52 -4.08
N ASP A 9 -38.00 -16.19 -2.95
CA ASP A 9 -36.64 -16.48 -2.48
C ASP A 9 -35.80 -17.24 -3.54
N ASP A 10 -36.39 -18.19 -4.28
CA ASP A 10 -35.72 -18.96 -5.34
C ASP A 10 -35.25 -18.08 -6.49
N ILE A 11 -36.04 -17.08 -6.89
CA ILE A 11 -35.64 -16.08 -7.88
C ILE A 11 -34.53 -15.20 -7.32
N LEU A 12 -34.65 -14.74 -6.08
CA LEU A 12 -33.63 -13.91 -5.42
C LEU A 12 -32.30 -14.65 -5.26
N ILE A 13 -32.31 -15.92 -4.86
CA ILE A 13 -31.11 -16.76 -4.77
C ILE A 13 -30.44 -16.86 -6.14
N THR A 14 -31.22 -17.10 -7.20
CA THR A 14 -30.69 -17.20 -8.57
C THR A 14 -30.00 -15.89 -8.97
N ILE A 15 -30.63 -14.74 -8.72
CA ILE A 15 -30.04 -13.42 -8.99
C ILE A 15 -28.75 -13.24 -8.20
N PHE A 16 -28.77 -13.51 -6.88
CA PHE A 16 -27.59 -13.36 -6.03
C PHE A 16 -26.45 -14.31 -6.40
N THR A 17 -26.72 -15.50 -6.94
CA THR A 17 -25.66 -16.40 -7.42
C THR A 17 -24.96 -15.88 -8.68
N CYS A 18 -25.53 -14.91 -9.39
CA CYS A 18 -24.92 -14.25 -10.54
C CYS A 18 -24.21 -12.94 -10.18
N CYS A 19 -24.30 -12.50 -8.92
CA CYS A 19 -23.65 -11.26 -8.46
C CYS A 19 -22.18 -11.48 -8.11
N ASP A 20 -21.39 -10.41 -8.13
CA ASP A 20 -20.06 -10.35 -7.52
C ASP A 20 -20.15 -10.06 -6.00
N LEU A 21 -19.01 -10.10 -5.31
CA LEU A 21 -18.95 -9.87 -3.86
C LEU A 21 -19.42 -8.47 -3.44
N ASP A 22 -19.06 -7.43 -4.20
CA ASP A 22 -19.39 -6.06 -3.85
C ASP A 22 -20.91 -5.83 -3.95
N THR A 23 -21.53 -6.38 -5.00
CA THR A 23 -22.98 -6.36 -5.22
C THR A 23 -23.70 -7.14 -4.12
N ILE A 24 -23.20 -8.30 -3.70
CA ILE A 24 -23.77 -9.06 -2.57
C ILE A 24 -23.70 -8.26 -1.26
N PHE A 25 -22.56 -7.64 -0.97
CA PHE A 25 -22.41 -6.84 0.24
C PHE A 25 -23.28 -5.59 0.21
N ALA A 26 -23.41 -4.93 -0.94
CA ALA A 26 -24.29 -3.78 -1.12
C ALA A 26 -25.77 -4.18 -0.98
N ALA A 27 -26.21 -5.24 -1.67
CA ALA A 27 -27.60 -5.74 -1.59
C ALA A 27 -27.99 -6.12 -0.16
N ARG A 28 -27.08 -6.70 0.62
CA ARG A 28 -27.33 -7.01 2.04
C ARG A 28 -27.59 -5.76 2.89
N LEU A 29 -27.09 -4.60 2.49
CA LEU A 29 -27.26 -3.33 3.23
C LEU A 29 -28.46 -2.51 2.76
N THR A 30 -29.13 -2.89 1.67
CA THR A 30 -30.23 -2.08 1.10
C THR A 30 -31.59 -2.37 1.73
N CYS A 31 -31.90 -3.64 2.06
CA CYS A 31 -33.15 -3.98 2.74
C CYS A 31 -33.06 -5.28 3.57
N ILE A 32 -34.00 -5.44 4.51
CA ILE A 32 -34.06 -6.57 5.44
C ILE A 32 -34.28 -7.89 4.68
N THR A 33 -35.17 -7.91 3.67
CA THR A 33 -35.45 -9.12 2.87
C THR A 33 -34.19 -9.67 2.21
N PHE A 34 -33.42 -8.83 1.51
CA PHE A 34 -32.16 -9.27 0.90
C PHE A 34 -31.17 -9.76 1.94
N SER A 35 -31.05 -9.07 3.08
CA SER A 35 -30.19 -9.52 4.16
C SER A 35 -30.61 -10.89 4.69
N THR A 36 -31.90 -11.14 4.86
CA THR A 36 -32.45 -12.43 5.31
C THR A 36 -32.14 -13.52 4.29
N VAL A 37 -32.49 -13.34 3.02
CA VAL A 37 -32.25 -14.34 1.95
C VAL A 37 -30.75 -14.64 1.82
N ILE A 38 -29.90 -13.62 1.72
CA ILE A 38 -28.44 -13.81 1.60
C ILE A 38 -27.88 -14.56 2.82
N THR A 39 -28.36 -14.25 4.03
CA THR A 39 -27.86 -14.90 5.26
C THR A 39 -28.35 -16.34 5.37
N THR A 40 -29.62 -16.60 5.08
CA THR A 40 -30.23 -17.94 5.15
C THR A 40 -29.64 -18.89 4.11
N TYR A 41 -29.43 -18.41 2.87
CA TYR A 41 -28.95 -19.23 1.75
C TYR A 41 -27.48 -18.98 1.40
N ILE A 42 -26.69 -18.50 2.38
CA ILE A 42 -25.28 -18.13 2.17
C ILE A 42 -24.44 -19.29 1.65
N LYS A 43 -24.75 -20.54 2.04
CA LYS A 43 -24.02 -21.73 1.61
C LYS A 43 -24.12 -21.97 0.10
N THR A 44 -25.21 -21.53 -0.53
CA THR A 44 -25.45 -21.63 -1.97
C THR A 44 -24.91 -20.40 -2.70
N ILE A 45 -25.17 -19.20 -2.15
CA ILE A 45 -24.83 -17.92 -2.78
C ILE A 45 -23.32 -17.67 -2.76
N ALA A 46 -22.67 -17.89 -1.62
CA ALA A 46 -21.27 -17.52 -1.41
C ALA A 46 -20.28 -18.14 -2.41
N PRO A 47 -20.24 -19.48 -2.65
CA PRO A 47 -19.28 -20.05 -3.59
C PRO A 47 -19.47 -19.56 -5.03
N LYS A 48 -20.72 -19.27 -5.43
CA LYS A 48 -21.02 -18.75 -6.77
C LYS A 48 -20.59 -17.29 -6.91
N ALA A 49 -20.96 -16.43 -5.95
CA ALA A 49 -20.55 -15.03 -5.96
C ALA A 49 -19.02 -14.87 -5.89
N ALA A 50 -18.35 -15.73 -5.11
CA ALA A 50 -16.90 -15.75 -5.03
C ALA A 50 -16.25 -16.13 -6.38
N ARG A 51 -16.77 -17.15 -7.08
CA ARG A 51 -16.30 -17.54 -8.43
C ARG A 51 -16.54 -16.47 -9.48
N ASN A 52 -17.67 -15.75 -9.42
CA ASN A 52 -17.93 -14.63 -10.32
C ASN A 52 -16.93 -13.48 -10.11
N THR A 53 -16.44 -13.30 -8.88
CA THR A 53 -15.52 -12.21 -8.53
C THR A 53 -14.05 -12.57 -8.79
N TYR A 54 -13.67 -13.82 -8.53
CA TYR A 54 -12.30 -14.31 -8.65
C TYR A 54 -12.27 -15.55 -9.56
N PRO A 55 -12.48 -15.37 -10.87
CA PRO A 55 -12.44 -16.49 -11.80
C PRO A 55 -11.06 -17.15 -11.76
N SER A 56 -11.04 -18.49 -11.80
CA SER A 56 -9.81 -19.30 -11.89
C SER A 56 -8.84 -19.19 -10.71
N CYS A 57 -9.27 -18.63 -9.56
CA CYS A 57 -8.45 -18.58 -8.33
C CYS A 57 -8.75 -19.78 -7.41
N GLU A 58 -8.36 -20.99 -7.82
CA GLU A 58 -8.73 -22.24 -7.12
C GLU A 58 -8.22 -22.30 -5.67
N VAL A 59 -6.97 -21.88 -5.43
CA VAL A 59 -6.41 -21.86 -4.06
C VAL A 59 -7.13 -20.88 -3.15
N LEU A 60 -7.50 -19.70 -3.67
CA LEU A 60 -8.27 -18.71 -2.91
C LEU A 60 -9.69 -19.22 -2.58
N LEU A 61 -10.28 -19.97 -3.51
CA LEU A 61 -11.66 -20.45 -3.43
C LEU A 61 -11.79 -21.84 -2.81
N LYS A 62 -10.71 -22.39 -2.22
CA LYS A 62 -10.74 -23.65 -1.48
C LYS A 62 -11.90 -23.65 -0.47
N PRO A 63 -12.72 -24.73 -0.43
CA PRO A 63 -13.82 -24.82 0.51
C PRO A 63 -13.34 -24.62 1.95
N PRO A 64 -13.95 -23.71 2.73
CA PRO A 64 -13.59 -23.52 4.13
C PRO A 64 -14.02 -24.72 4.98
N GLU A 65 -13.22 -25.08 5.99
CA GLU A 65 -13.51 -26.18 6.92
C GLU A 65 -14.83 -25.97 7.68
N ASP A 66 -15.11 -24.73 8.10
CA ASP A 66 -16.34 -24.35 8.81
C ASP A 66 -17.57 -24.21 7.87
N GLY A 67 -17.40 -24.47 6.57
CA GLY A 67 -18.41 -24.25 5.55
C GLY A 67 -18.54 -22.80 5.09
N TYR A 68 -19.22 -22.60 3.96
CA TYR A 68 -19.38 -21.28 3.34
C TYR A 68 -20.20 -20.33 4.21
N GLY A 69 -19.72 -19.10 4.38
CA GLY A 69 -20.40 -18.08 5.17
C GLY A 69 -19.94 -16.65 4.87
N LEU A 70 -20.63 -15.66 5.45
CA LEU A 70 -20.31 -14.24 5.26
C LEU A 70 -18.90 -13.87 5.74
N LYS A 71 -18.42 -14.52 6.81
CA LYS A 71 -17.05 -14.33 7.31
C LYS A 71 -16.02 -14.78 6.28
N TRP A 72 -16.25 -15.95 5.66
CA TRP A 72 -15.41 -16.46 4.58
C TRP A 72 -15.42 -15.51 3.39
N LEU A 73 -16.59 -15.08 2.89
CA LEU A 73 -16.68 -14.10 1.79
C LEU A 73 -15.90 -12.82 2.06
N ARG A 74 -16.06 -12.24 3.25
CA ARG A 74 -15.33 -11.02 3.65
C ARG A 74 -13.83 -11.24 3.74
N SER A 75 -13.39 -12.48 4.00
CA SER A 75 -11.98 -12.84 4.10
C SER A 75 -11.30 -13.00 2.74
N LEU A 76 -12.08 -13.19 1.66
CA LEU A 76 -11.53 -13.34 0.31
C LEU A 76 -10.85 -12.08 -0.20
N VAL A 77 -11.40 -10.89 0.11
CA VAL A 77 -10.82 -9.61 -0.31
C VAL A 77 -9.36 -9.43 0.18
N PRO A 78 -9.05 -9.49 1.49
CA PRO A 78 -7.67 -9.39 1.94
C PRO A 78 -6.80 -10.58 1.51
N ALA A 79 -7.38 -11.77 1.29
CA ALA A 79 -6.65 -12.93 0.79
C ALA A 79 -6.23 -12.75 -0.68
N GLN A 80 -7.10 -12.21 -1.53
CA GLN A 80 -6.78 -11.87 -2.92
C GLN A 80 -5.69 -10.80 -2.99
N LEU A 81 -5.81 -9.72 -2.20
CA LEU A 81 -4.77 -8.70 -2.12
C LEU A 81 -3.43 -9.27 -1.65
N ALA A 82 -3.45 -10.24 -0.72
CA ALA A 82 -2.24 -10.93 -0.28
C ALA A 82 -1.62 -11.80 -1.38
N SER A 83 -2.45 -12.54 -2.13
CA SER A 83 -2.00 -13.32 -3.29
C SER A 83 -1.31 -12.41 -4.31
N ILE A 84 -1.95 -11.31 -4.72
CA ILE A 84 -1.36 -10.33 -5.68
C ILE A 84 -0.09 -9.68 -5.13
N ALA A 85 -0.08 -9.35 -3.83
CA ALA A 85 1.07 -8.71 -3.20
C ALA A 85 2.30 -9.64 -3.21
N LEU A 86 2.12 -10.93 -2.92
CA LEU A 86 3.19 -11.92 -2.80
C LEU A 86 3.60 -12.58 -4.13
N ASP A 87 2.66 -12.76 -5.06
CA ASP A 87 2.87 -13.41 -6.37
C ASP A 87 4.09 -12.83 -7.09
N LYS A 88 4.21 -11.50 -7.04
CA LYS A 88 5.22 -10.75 -7.81
C LYS A 88 6.17 -9.92 -6.94
N ASP A 89 6.28 -10.18 -5.62
CA ASP A 89 7.05 -9.33 -4.69
C ASP A 89 8.53 -9.19 -5.08
N LYS A 90 9.20 -10.29 -5.46
CA LYS A 90 10.66 -10.27 -5.69
C LYS A 90 11.05 -9.71 -7.06
N LEU A 91 10.17 -9.79 -8.06
CA LEU A 91 10.34 -8.99 -9.29
C LEU A 91 10.44 -7.50 -9.02
N ARG A 92 9.74 -7.06 -7.98
CA ARG A 92 9.73 -5.66 -7.64
C ARG A 92 11.10 -5.23 -7.06
N ARG A 93 12.12 -6.07 -7.10
CA ARG A 93 13.45 -5.77 -6.55
C ARG A 93 14.49 -6.08 -7.61
N TYR A 94 14.98 -5.03 -8.28
CA TYR A 94 15.92 -5.16 -9.41
C TYR A 94 17.12 -6.06 -9.08
N SER A 95 17.65 -5.96 -7.86
CA SER A 95 18.77 -6.78 -7.40
C SER A 95 18.47 -8.29 -7.38
N TYR A 96 17.21 -8.73 -7.28
CA TYR A 96 16.85 -10.14 -7.23
C TYR A 96 16.73 -10.77 -8.62
N ILE A 97 16.32 -9.99 -9.63
CA ILE A 97 16.20 -10.45 -11.02
C ILE A 97 17.56 -10.95 -11.53
N ASN A 98 18.63 -10.21 -11.22
CA ASN A 98 19.99 -10.57 -11.63
C ASN A 98 20.64 -11.67 -10.79
N SER A 99 20.01 -12.08 -9.68
CA SER A 99 20.57 -13.07 -8.76
C SER A 99 19.95 -14.46 -8.90
N GLY A 100 19.10 -14.69 -9.90
CA GLY A 100 18.52 -16.01 -10.19
C GLY A 100 17.48 -16.48 -9.18
N TYR A 101 17.00 -15.62 -8.30
CA TYR A 101 15.96 -15.98 -7.32
C TYR A 101 14.59 -15.93 -7.96
N PRO A 102 13.76 -16.97 -7.79
CA PRO A 102 12.42 -16.96 -8.34
C PRO A 102 11.48 -16.04 -7.53
N TYR A 103 11.22 -14.89 -8.15
CA TYR A 103 9.93 -14.25 -8.44
C TYR A 103 8.96 -13.80 -7.32
N GLY A 104 8.66 -14.63 -6.32
CA GLY A 104 7.57 -14.40 -5.36
C GLY A 104 6.96 -15.71 -4.85
N ILE A 105 5.75 -15.67 -4.28
CA ILE A 105 4.96 -16.88 -3.94
C ILE A 105 3.80 -16.97 -4.94
N PRO A 106 3.82 -17.91 -5.90
CA PRO A 106 2.76 -18.06 -6.89
C PRO A 106 1.38 -18.12 -6.22
N CYS A 107 0.42 -17.38 -6.77
CA CYS A 107 -0.93 -17.28 -6.22
C CYS A 107 -1.63 -18.64 -6.06
N GLU A 108 -1.42 -19.55 -7.01
CA GLU A 108 -1.99 -20.91 -7.01
C GLU A 108 -1.07 -21.96 -6.36
N SER A 109 0.04 -21.57 -5.73
CA SER A 109 0.82 -22.52 -4.94
C SER A 109 0.09 -22.81 -3.63
N ASP A 110 -0.19 -24.07 -3.33
CA ASP A 110 -0.96 -24.44 -2.15
C ASP A 110 -0.15 -25.08 -1.01
N CYS A 111 1.18 -25.01 -1.07
CA CYS A 111 2.04 -25.51 0.00
C CYS A 111 1.81 -24.75 1.33
N ALA A 112 2.18 -25.39 2.44
CA ALA A 112 1.91 -24.88 3.78
C ALA A 112 2.54 -23.49 4.03
N GLU A 113 3.77 -23.29 3.55
CA GLU A 113 4.51 -22.03 3.66
C GLU A 113 3.87 -20.92 2.84
N ALA A 114 3.41 -21.23 1.61
CA ALA A 114 2.70 -20.26 0.78
C ALA A 114 1.40 -19.80 1.44
N ASN A 115 0.61 -20.75 1.97
CA ASN A 115 -0.61 -20.46 2.71
C ASN A 115 -0.33 -19.63 3.97
N HIS A 116 0.74 -19.96 4.71
CA HIS A 116 1.15 -19.23 5.91
C HIS A 116 1.45 -17.76 5.61
N TRP A 117 2.24 -17.48 4.56
CA TRP A 117 2.58 -16.10 4.19
C TRP A 117 1.38 -15.35 3.63
N ARG A 118 0.54 -15.97 2.79
CA ARG A 118 -0.71 -15.37 2.31
C ARG A 118 -1.64 -15.02 3.47
N ALA A 119 -1.81 -15.91 4.45
CA ALA A 119 -2.60 -15.65 5.64
C ALA A 119 -2.04 -14.48 6.47
N SER A 120 -0.72 -14.43 6.66
CA SER A 120 -0.04 -13.35 7.38
C SER A 120 -0.21 -12.00 6.68
N VAL A 121 0.01 -11.93 5.36
CA VAL A 121 -0.16 -10.67 4.60
C VAL A 121 -1.63 -10.26 4.55
N ALA A 122 -2.56 -11.21 4.39
CA ALA A 122 -4.00 -10.94 4.46
C ALA A 122 -4.40 -10.36 5.83
N ASN A 123 -3.79 -10.84 6.91
CA ASN A 123 -3.99 -10.26 8.23
C ASN A 123 -3.45 -8.82 8.32
N GLY A 124 -2.28 -8.55 7.71
CA GLY A 124 -1.76 -7.19 7.56
C GLY A 124 -2.76 -6.24 6.89
N TRP A 125 -3.44 -6.70 5.83
CA TRP A 125 -4.51 -5.92 5.17
C TRP A 125 -5.70 -5.64 6.10
N ARG A 126 -6.06 -6.57 6.99
CA ARG A 126 -7.12 -6.36 7.99
C ARG A 126 -6.72 -5.33 9.05
N VAL A 127 -5.47 -5.37 9.50
CA VAL A 127 -4.93 -4.36 10.42
C VAL A 127 -4.92 -3.00 9.75
N LEU A 128 -4.44 -2.89 8.50
CA LEU A 128 -4.49 -1.65 7.71
C LEU A 128 -5.92 -1.11 7.59
N ARG A 129 -6.90 -1.96 7.29
CA ARG A 129 -8.32 -1.57 7.24
C ARG A 129 -8.80 -1.01 8.58
N SER A 130 -8.42 -1.62 9.69
CA SER A 130 -8.82 -1.17 11.02
C SER A 130 -8.23 0.19 11.36
N LEU A 131 -6.94 0.41 11.04
CA LEU A 131 -6.27 1.71 11.19
C LEU A 131 -6.88 2.80 10.32
N TYR A 132 -7.31 2.44 9.10
CA TYR A 132 -8.07 3.33 8.21
C TYR A 132 -9.42 3.73 8.77
N LEU A 133 -10.18 2.79 9.34
CA LEU A 133 -11.49 3.08 9.94
C LEU A 133 -11.37 4.07 11.10
N ILE A 134 -10.29 4.02 11.89
CA ILE A 134 -10.00 5.00 12.94
C ILE A 134 -9.87 6.41 12.33
N SER A 135 -9.07 6.55 11.27
CA SER A 135 -8.94 7.85 10.56
C SER A 135 -10.28 8.33 10.01
N LYS A 136 -11.00 7.45 9.31
CA LYS A 136 -12.29 7.78 8.72
C LYS A 136 -13.29 8.27 9.76
N GLU A 137 -13.37 7.61 10.92
CA GLU A 137 -14.27 8.00 12.00
C GLU A 137 -13.92 9.39 12.56
N VAL A 138 -12.63 9.69 12.79
CA VAL A 138 -12.24 11.00 13.32
C VAL A 138 -12.47 12.12 12.32
N TYR A 139 -12.17 11.89 11.03
CA TYR A 139 -12.40 12.88 9.98
C TYR A 139 -13.88 13.10 9.64
N ALA A 140 -14.76 12.15 9.98
CA ALA A 140 -16.20 12.30 9.82
C ALA A 140 -16.85 13.18 10.91
N LYS A 141 -16.15 13.42 12.04
CA LYS A 141 -16.67 14.24 13.14
C LYS A 141 -16.56 15.72 12.85
N SER A 142 -17.52 16.48 13.37
CA SER A 142 -17.46 17.95 13.35
C SER A 142 -16.36 18.48 14.26
N ASP A 143 -15.85 19.68 13.99
CA ASP A 143 -14.81 20.30 14.84
C ASP A 143 -15.32 20.57 16.27
N ASP A 144 -16.63 20.72 16.45
CA ASP A 144 -17.25 20.90 17.77
C ASP A 144 -17.25 19.62 18.59
N GLU A 145 -17.45 18.46 17.97
CA GLU A 145 -17.34 17.15 18.63
C GLU A 145 -15.91 16.79 19.04
N LEU A 146 -14.91 17.35 18.36
CA LEU A 146 -13.50 17.11 18.62
C LEU A 146 -12.93 18.01 19.73
N LYS A 147 -13.68 19.02 20.19
CA LYS A 147 -13.26 19.86 21.31
C LYS A 147 -13.19 19.01 22.58
N ARG A 148 -11.96 18.72 23.03
CA ARG A 148 -11.74 18.15 24.37
C ARG A 148 -12.42 19.07 25.40
N PRO A 149 -13.10 18.53 26.43
CA PRO A 149 -13.67 19.34 27.50
C PRO A 149 -12.55 20.21 28.10
N ASN A 150 -12.72 21.52 27.91
CA ASN A 150 -11.65 22.53 27.90
C ASN A 150 -11.19 23.01 29.29
N THR A 151 -11.28 22.20 30.34
CA THR A 151 -11.07 22.72 31.70
C THR A 151 -9.61 22.78 32.18
N LEU A 152 -8.60 22.23 31.47
CA LEU A 152 -7.25 22.10 32.05
C LEU A 152 -6.04 22.57 31.22
N ARG A 153 -6.19 23.15 30.02
CA ARG A 153 -5.01 23.43 29.15
C ARG A 153 -4.62 24.89 28.93
N ARG A 154 -5.25 25.86 29.58
CA ARG A 154 -5.08 27.29 29.24
C ARG A 154 -3.94 28.05 29.94
N ALA A 155 -3.08 27.41 30.73
CA ALA A 155 -2.10 28.13 31.54
C ALA A 155 -0.64 28.14 31.05
N SER A 156 -0.23 27.39 30.01
CA SER A 156 1.21 27.25 29.68
C SER A 156 1.66 27.63 28.26
N SER A 157 0.76 28.13 27.39
CA SER A 157 1.09 28.41 25.97
C SER A 157 1.37 29.88 25.63
N GLY A 158 1.42 30.78 26.62
CA GLY A 158 1.43 32.24 26.43
C GLY A 158 2.62 32.83 25.63
N VAL A 159 3.74 32.12 25.50
CA VAL A 159 4.93 32.63 24.79
C VAL A 159 5.25 31.87 23.49
N ARG A 160 5.04 30.55 23.45
CA ARG A 160 5.32 29.71 22.26
C ARG A 160 4.25 29.77 21.16
N GLY A 161 3.09 30.38 21.45
CA GLY A 161 2.00 30.54 20.48
C GLY A 161 2.07 31.79 19.60
N SER A 162 3.04 32.70 19.82
CA SER A 162 3.11 33.92 19.00
C SER A 162 3.52 33.58 17.56
N ARG A 163 2.90 34.22 16.56
CA ARG A 163 3.23 34.02 15.13
C ARG A 163 4.69 34.31 14.83
N PHE A 164 5.28 35.27 15.55
CA PHE A 164 6.69 35.59 15.44
C PHE A 164 7.57 34.42 15.89
N TRP A 165 7.26 33.82 17.04
CA TRP A 165 7.94 32.60 17.50
C TRP A 165 7.69 31.42 16.57
N GLN A 166 6.47 31.24 16.05
CA GLN A 166 6.18 30.17 15.09
C GLN A 166 6.92 30.38 13.76
N ALA A 167 7.06 31.61 13.28
CA ALA A 167 7.84 31.91 12.07
C ALA A 167 9.34 31.65 12.27
N ILE A 168 9.89 32.00 13.43
CA ILE A 168 11.32 31.82 13.73
C ILE A 168 11.65 30.38 14.12
N SER A 169 10.72 29.67 14.77
CA SER A 169 10.89 28.27 15.18
C SER A 169 10.37 27.26 14.17
N CYS A 170 9.77 27.71 13.06
CA CYS A 170 9.37 26.83 11.97
C CYS A 170 10.63 26.16 11.41
N PRO A 171 10.81 24.84 11.58
CA PRO A 171 12.01 24.14 11.13
C PRO A 171 12.03 23.91 9.62
N TYR A 172 11.03 24.38 8.88
CA TYR A 172 10.80 24.06 7.47
C TYR A 172 11.32 25.20 6.56
N PRO A 173 12.44 25.00 5.85
CA PRO A 173 12.95 25.99 4.90
C PRO A 173 11.90 26.24 3.81
N GLY A 174 11.52 27.49 3.58
CA GLY A 174 10.56 27.86 2.53
C GLY A 174 9.08 27.83 2.95
N CYS A 175 8.76 27.61 4.22
CA CYS A 175 7.38 27.74 4.71
C CYS A 175 6.87 29.19 4.53
N THR A 176 6.01 29.41 3.53
CA THR A 176 5.36 30.71 3.27
C THR A 176 4.22 30.99 4.24
N GLU A 177 3.70 29.96 4.91
CA GLU A 177 2.50 29.99 5.75
C GLU A 177 2.70 30.78 7.06
N HIS A 178 3.93 30.85 7.56
CA HIS A 178 4.28 31.70 8.71
C HIS A 178 4.70 33.12 8.34
N GLY A 179 4.66 33.45 7.04
CA GLY A 179 4.63 34.83 6.57
C GLY A 179 5.84 35.69 6.95
N MET A 180 7.08 35.18 6.90
CA MET A 180 8.26 36.05 7.08
C MET A 180 8.28 37.22 6.08
N LYS A 181 7.73 37.04 4.87
CA LYS A 181 7.56 38.14 3.89
C LYS A 181 6.74 39.31 4.45
N ARG A 182 5.75 39.04 5.32
CA ARG A 182 4.86 40.07 5.89
C ARG A 182 5.32 40.61 7.24
N VAL A 183 6.30 39.99 7.89
CA VAL A 183 6.88 40.48 9.16
C VAL A 183 7.67 41.78 8.92
N PHE A 184 8.24 41.95 7.72
CA PHE A 184 8.99 43.15 7.32
C PHE A 184 8.18 44.12 6.44
N GLU A 185 6.99 43.73 5.96
CA GLU A 185 6.09 44.65 5.25
C GLU A 185 5.34 45.53 6.28
N VAL A 186 5.62 46.83 6.22
CA VAL A 186 5.00 47.86 7.06
C VAL A 186 3.48 47.82 6.87
N LYS A 187 2.74 47.47 7.93
CA LYS A 187 1.27 47.29 7.96
C LYS A 187 0.52 48.47 7.31
N PRO A 188 -0.20 48.28 6.18
CA PRO A 188 -1.35 49.11 5.89
C PRO A 188 -2.49 48.77 6.89
N ARG A 189 -3.28 49.80 7.19
CA ARG A 189 -4.31 49.86 8.25
C ARG A 189 -5.29 48.67 8.18
N ARG A 190 -5.52 48.05 9.35
CA ARG A 190 -6.42 46.90 9.64
C ARG A 190 -7.74 46.92 8.84
N ASN A 191 -7.93 45.92 7.98
CA ASN A 191 -9.24 45.30 7.74
C ASN A 191 -9.27 43.95 8.47
N SER A 192 -10.27 43.77 9.33
CA SER A 192 -10.40 42.77 10.38
C SER A 192 -10.86 41.38 9.92
N ALA A 193 -10.25 40.84 8.87
CA ALA A 193 -10.38 39.43 8.50
C ALA A 193 -9.03 38.74 8.75
N GLU A 194 -8.80 38.27 9.99
CA GLU A 194 -7.64 37.42 10.25
C GLU A 194 -7.72 36.14 9.41
N PRO A 195 -6.57 35.64 8.90
CA PRO A 195 -6.56 34.54 7.94
C PRO A 195 -6.94 33.22 8.62
N MET A 196 -7.96 32.53 8.05
CA MET A 196 -8.49 31.24 8.48
C MET A 196 -7.44 30.10 8.51
N GLU A 197 -6.28 30.29 7.88
CA GLU A 197 -5.25 29.29 7.65
C GLU A 197 -4.58 28.76 8.94
N GLY A 198 -4.24 29.64 9.88
CA GLY A 198 -3.67 29.21 11.17
C GLY A 198 -4.65 28.36 12.00
N GLN A 199 -5.96 28.56 11.82
CA GLN A 199 -6.97 27.70 12.45
C GLN A 199 -7.09 26.36 11.73
N ALA A 200 -6.84 26.29 10.42
CA ALA A 200 -6.89 25.05 9.65
C ALA A 200 -5.79 24.07 10.08
N ILE A 201 -4.54 24.53 10.22
CA ILE A 201 -3.42 23.69 10.68
C ILE A 201 -3.65 23.19 12.11
N GLU A 202 -4.16 24.03 13.00
CA GLU A 202 -4.46 23.61 14.38
C GLU A 202 -5.59 22.58 14.43
N ARG A 203 -6.62 22.70 13.56
CA ARG A 203 -7.66 21.67 13.41
C ARG A 203 -7.07 20.35 12.94
N ILE A 204 -6.17 20.36 11.95
CA ILE A 204 -5.47 19.17 11.47
C ILE A 204 -4.66 18.54 12.60
N ARG A 205 -3.86 19.32 13.35
CA ARG A 205 -3.11 18.82 14.51
C ARG A 205 -4.00 18.16 15.56
N ASN A 206 -5.15 18.77 15.86
CA ASN A 206 -6.10 18.20 16.82
C ASN A 206 -6.66 16.87 16.33
N ARG A 207 -7.05 16.76 15.06
CA ARG A 207 -7.52 15.51 14.45
C ARG A 207 -6.43 14.44 14.45
N GLU A 208 -5.24 14.76 13.97
CA GLU A 208 -4.12 13.82 13.92
C GLU A 208 -3.67 13.38 15.32
N SER A 209 -3.76 14.24 16.33
CA SER A 209 -3.51 13.87 17.73
C SER A 209 -4.52 12.85 18.24
N ILE A 210 -5.80 12.99 17.92
CA ILE A 210 -6.85 12.04 18.31
C ILE A 210 -6.68 10.73 17.55
N ILE A 211 -6.34 10.78 16.27
CA ILE A 211 -6.05 9.60 15.45
C ILE A 211 -4.86 8.84 16.01
N LEU A 212 -3.77 9.53 16.32
CA LEU A 212 -2.58 8.93 16.92
C LEU A 212 -2.94 8.23 18.24
N GLU A 213 -3.63 8.92 19.14
CA GLU A 213 -4.07 8.37 20.43
C GLU A 213 -4.89 7.08 20.25
N ARG A 214 -5.89 7.10 19.36
CA ARG A 214 -6.74 5.92 19.08
C ARG A 214 -5.98 4.78 18.42
N ARG A 215 -5.08 5.09 17.48
CA ARG A 215 -4.25 4.07 16.82
C ARG A 215 -3.27 3.43 17.81
N LEU A 216 -2.67 4.21 18.70
CA LEU A 216 -1.79 3.69 19.76
C LEU A 216 -2.57 2.75 20.69
N ALA A 217 -3.75 3.17 21.15
CA ALA A 217 -4.63 2.33 21.97
C ALA A 217 -5.06 1.04 21.24
N PHE A 218 -5.33 1.13 19.94
CA PHE A 218 -5.68 -0.03 19.12
C PHE A 218 -4.51 -1.01 19.00
N ILE A 219 -3.30 -0.54 18.65
CA ILE A 219 -2.15 -1.44 18.53
C ILE A 219 -1.81 -2.09 19.87
N ASP A 220 -1.99 -1.40 21.00
CA ASP A 220 -1.79 -1.93 22.36
C ASP A 220 -2.67 -3.16 22.67
N GLN A 221 -3.82 -3.27 22.02
CA GLN A 221 -4.72 -4.41 22.15
C GLN A 221 -4.40 -5.55 21.16
N LEU A 222 -3.59 -5.29 20.14
CA LEU A 222 -3.27 -6.29 19.12
C LEU A 222 -2.16 -7.25 19.59
N PRO A 223 -2.28 -8.55 19.24
CA PRO A 223 -1.18 -9.50 19.33
C PRO A 223 0.02 -9.02 18.51
N THR A 224 1.23 -9.31 18.99
CA THR A 224 2.47 -8.97 18.27
C THR A 224 2.51 -9.56 16.86
N GLN A 225 1.93 -10.73 16.65
CA GLN A 225 1.88 -11.38 15.32
C GLN A 225 1.05 -10.57 14.31
N ASP A 226 -0.01 -9.89 14.74
CA ASP A 226 -0.83 -9.03 13.88
C ASP A 226 -0.08 -7.75 13.50
N LEU A 227 0.70 -7.21 14.46
CA LEU A 227 1.58 -6.07 14.18
C LEU A 227 2.68 -6.45 13.19
N LEU A 228 3.29 -7.63 13.35
CA LEU A 228 4.25 -8.17 12.39
C LEU A 228 3.63 -8.39 11.01
N SER A 229 2.40 -8.89 10.95
CA SER A 229 1.64 -9.05 9.71
C SER A 229 1.46 -7.72 8.97
N TYR A 230 1.15 -6.63 9.68
CA TYR A 230 1.09 -5.28 9.10
C TYR A 230 2.46 -4.78 8.62
N VAL A 231 3.53 -5.04 9.38
CA VAL A 231 4.90 -4.69 8.96
C VAL A 231 5.31 -5.45 7.69
N TYR A 232 4.97 -6.74 7.59
CA TYR A 232 5.24 -7.55 6.40
C TYR A 232 4.48 -7.04 5.18
N LEU A 233 3.20 -6.67 5.36
CA LEU A 233 2.44 -6.01 4.31
C LEU A 233 3.17 -4.74 3.81
N TRP A 234 3.58 -3.84 4.71
CA TRP A 234 4.29 -2.62 4.32
C TRP A 234 5.60 -2.88 3.58
N ARG A 235 6.32 -3.92 3.98
CA ARG A 235 7.57 -4.30 3.32
C ARG A 235 7.35 -4.81 1.90
N ILE A 236 6.21 -5.43 1.61
CA ILE A 236 5.80 -5.81 0.26
C ILE A 236 5.31 -4.57 -0.51
N LEU A 237 4.47 -3.74 0.11
CA LEU A 237 3.91 -2.54 -0.52
C LEU A 237 4.98 -1.51 -0.87
N LEU A 238 6.08 -1.43 -0.12
CA LEU A 238 7.25 -0.60 -0.43
C LEU A 238 7.64 -0.70 -1.91
N TRP A 239 7.65 -1.93 -2.43
CA TRP A 239 8.09 -2.21 -3.78
C TRP A 239 6.98 -2.09 -4.83
N THR A 240 5.72 -1.94 -4.41
CA THR A 240 4.62 -1.58 -5.30
C THR A 240 4.74 -0.13 -5.76
N PHE A 241 5.22 0.77 -4.88
CA PHE A 241 5.48 2.17 -5.19
C PHE A 241 6.79 2.34 -5.95
N ARG A 242 6.71 2.31 -7.28
CA ARG A 242 7.85 2.39 -8.18
C ARG A 242 8.16 3.83 -8.56
N PRO A 243 9.36 4.33 -8.32
CA PRO A 243 9.76 5.65 -8.82
C PRO A 243 10.19 5.63 -10.31
N TYR A 244 10.06 4.52 -11.03
CA TYR A 244 10.57 4.34 -12.41
C TYR A 244 9.50 4.48 -13.51
N ARG A 245 9.93 4.51 -14.79
CA ARG A 245 9.12 4.64 -16.00
C ARG A 245 8.13 3.47 -16.22
N LYS A 246 7.12 3.70 -17.07
CA LYS A 246 6.07 2.75 -17.48
C LYS A 246 6.68 1.48 -18.11
N PRO A 247 6.07 0.28 -17.96
CA PRO A 247 6.41 -0.88 -18.80
C PRO A 247 6.36 -0.50 -20.28
N GLY A 248 7.40 -0.85 -21.04
CA GLY A 248 7.50 -0.54 -22.48
C GLY A 248 8.20 0.79 -22.83
N THR A 249 8.70 1.56 -21.86
CA THR A 249 9.64 2.65 -22.15
C THR A 249 11.06 2.08 -22.23
N HIS A 250 11.66 2.10 -23.41
CA HIS A 250 13.04 1.66 -23.58
C HIS A 250 13.99 2.73 -23.03
N VAL A 251 15.05 2.29 -22.33
CA VAL A 251 16.11 3.17 -21.79
C VAL A 251 16.73 4.02 -22.90
N HIS A 252 16.71 3.52 -24.15
CA HIS A 252 17.29 4.17 -25.31
C HIS A 252 16.50 5.37 -25.86
N ASP A 253 15.18 5.45 -25.68
CA ASP A 253 14.36 6.49 -26.32
C ASP A 253 14.58 7.89 -25.72
N GLU A 254 15.06 7.99 -24.47
CA GLU A 254 15.32 9.29 -23.83
C GLU A 254 16.79 9.74 -23.89
N LEU A 255 17.71 8.84 -24.25
CA LEU A 255 19.11 9.21 -24.45
C LEU A 255 19.37 9.85 -25.82
N GLN A 256 18.41 9.79 -26.75
CA GLN A 256 18.53 10.41 -28.06
C GLN A 256 18.09 11.88 -28.10
N ASP A 257 17.22 12.31 -27.19
CA ASP A 257 16.61 13.67 -27.24
C ASP A 257 17.19 14.66 -26.21
N LEU A 258 18.14 14.25 -25.37
CA LEU A 258 18.79 15.16 -24.42
C LEU A 258 20.03 15.83 -25.04
N PRO A 259 20.10 17.17 -25.07
CA PRO A 259 21.31 17.86 -25.48
C PRO A 259 22.46 17.51 -24.52
N PRO A 260 23.68 17.24 -25.02
CA PRO A 260 24.77 16.64 -24.25
C PRO A 260 25.32 17.45 -23.06
N ASN A 261 24.73 18.60 -22.72
CA ASN A 261 25.29 19.57 -21.77
C ASN A 261 24.34 20.08 -20.67
N SER A 262 23.12 19.53 -20.48
CA SER A 262 22.25 19.98 -19.37
C SER A 262 22.57 19.27 -18.06
N ASN A 263 23.50 19.83 -17.28
CA ASN A 263 23.92 19.34 -15.95
C ASN A 263 22.95 19.70 -14.80
N THR A 264 21.71 20.07 -15.08
CA THR A 264 20.76 20.55 -14.06
C THR A 264 19.36 19.97 -14.22
N ALA A 265 19.27 18.63 -14.22
CA ALA A 265 18.04 17.97 -13.79
C ALA A 265 18.09 17.80 -12.26
N PRO A 266 17.07 18.21 -11.49
CA PRO A 266 17.03 17.95 -10.06
C PRO A 266 16.85 16.44 -9.85
N HIS A 267 17.96 15.77 -9.53
CA HIS A 267 18.00 14.38 -9.14
C HIS A 267 17.48 14.22 -7.71
N ALA A 268 16.18 14.32 -7.49
CA ALA A 268 15.58 13.66 -6.34
C ALA A 268 15.83 12.16 -6.54
N SER A 269 16.85 11.61 -5.87
CA SER A 269 17.20 10.20 -5.99
C SER A 269 15.96 9.39 -5.63
N PRO A 270 15.41 8.57 -6.55
CA PRO A 270 14.30 7.64 -6.30
C PRO A 270 14.41 6.83 -5.01
N SER A 271 15.64 6.64 -4.53
CA SER A 271 15.98 6.01 -3.27
C SER A 271 15.44 6.76 -2.04
N SER A 272 15.28 8.09 -2.07
CA SER A 272 14.84 8.89 -0.91
C SER A 272 13.41 8.58 -0.50
N ILE A 273 12.47 8.49 -1.45
CA ILE A 273 11.05 8.21 -1.16
C ILE A 273 10.88 6.79 -0.60
N ILE A 274 11.52 5.80 -1.24
CA ILE A 274 11.51 4.41 -0.76
C ILE A 274 12.17 4.33 0.61
N HIS A 275 13.29 5.05 0.82
CA HIS A 275 13.95 5.12 2.11
C HIS A 275 13.03 5.73 3.18
N ASP A 276 12.32 6.82 2.89
CA ASP A 276 11.42 7.45 3.86
C ASP A 276 10.24 6.54 4.23
N ILE A 277 9.68 5.80 3.26
CA ILE A 277 8.65 4.78 3.52
C ILE A 277 9.24 3.70 4.44
N SER A 278 10.43 3.20 4.11
CA SER A 278 11.09 2.14 4.88
C SER A 278 11.51 2.60 6.28
N GLN A 279 11.78 3.89 6.51
CA GLN A 279 12.03 4.47 7.84
C GLN A 279 10.75 4.78 8.62
N GLY A 280 9.57 4.75 7.98
CA GLY A 280 8.31 5.08 8.64
C GLY A 280 8.01 6.57 8.68
N CYS A 281 8.79 7.39 7.97
CA CYS A 281 8.70 8.85 8.00
C CYS A 281 8.17 9.49 6.73
N SER A 282 7.64 8.69 5.79
CA SER A 282 7.03 9.20 4.57
C SER A 282 5.59 9.66 4.82
N TRP A 283 5.22 10.80 4.22
CA TRP A 283 3.82 11.21 4.09
C TRP A 283 2.96 10.16 3.36
N LEU A 284 3.56 9.34 2.50
CA LEU A 284 2.83 8.25 1.85
C LEU A 284 2.32 7.21 2.85
N ASN A 285 3.06 6.96 3.94
CA ASN A 285 2.59 6.08 5.01
C ASN A 285 1.33 6.64 5.65
N TRP A 286 1.29 7.96 5.87
CA TRP A 286 0.11 8.66 6.35
C TRP A 286 -1.05 8.48 5.36
N TYR A 287 -0.81 8.72 4.08
CA TYR A 287 -1.83 8.70 3.05
C TYR A 287 -2.47 7.33 2.88
N ILE A 288 -1.68 6.25 2.81
CA ILE A 288 -2.20 4.90 2.68
C ILE A 288 -3.06 4.49 3.88
N LEU A 289 -2.67 4.89 5.10
CA LEU A 289 -3.52 4.68 6.27
C LEU A 289 -4.82 5.50 6.23
N HIS A 290 -4.90 6.56 5.44
CA HIS A 290 -6.10 7.40 5.31
C HIS A 290 -7.04 6.99 4.18
N ILE A 291 -6.55 6.31 3.15
CA ILE A 291 -7.40 5.78 2.07
C ILE A 291 -7.76 4.29 2.27
N GLY A 292 -6.94 3.55 3.02
CA GLY A 292 -7.12 2.13 3.28
C GLY A 292 -6.86 1.24 2.07
N ALA A 293 -7.44 0.04 2.07
CA ALA A 293 -7.23 -0.97 1.04
C ALA A 293 -8.07 -0.78 -0.23
N SER A 294 -9.11 0.08 -0.19
CA SER A 294 -10.08 0.20 -1.30
C SER A 294 -9.45 0.55 -2.64
N PRO A 295 -8.49 1.50 -2.73
CA PRO A 295 -7.84 1.82 -3.99
C PRO A 295 -7.01 0.66 -4.57
N PHE A 296 -6.44 -0.19 -3.70
CA PHE A 296 -5.73 -1.40 -4.12
C PHE A 296 -6.67 -2.45 -4.67
N ILE A 297 -7.85 -2.61 -4.06
CA ILE A 297 -8.88 -3.50 -4.59
C ILE A 297 -9.27 -3.04 -5.98
N GLN A 298 -9.63 -1.77 -6.15
CA GLN A 298 -10.07 -1.23 -7.44
C GLN A 298 -8.99 -1.33 -8.53
N GLN A 299 -7.73 -1.00 -8.20
CA GLN A 299 -6.64 -1.06 -9.19
C GLN A 299 -6.25 -2.51 -9.51
N TRP A 300 -6.29 -3.41 -8.52
CA TRP A 300 -5.83 -4.79 -8.66
C TRP A 300 -6.97 -5.79 -8.86
N SER A 301 -8.19 -5.31 -9.15
CA SER A 301 -9.31 -6.14 -9.53
C SER A 301 -9.00 -6.87 -10.83
N ILE A 302 -9.46 -8.12 -10.93
CA ILE A 302 -9.42 -8.88 -12.17
C ILE A 302 -10.45 -8.24 -13.11
N PRO A 303 -10.08 -7.85 -14.34
CA PRO A 303 -11.04 -7.31 -15.30
C PRO A 303 -12.17 -8.31 -15.55
N THR A 304 -13.41 -7.91 -15.34
CA THR A 304 -14.57 -8.68 -15.77
C THR A 304 -14.80 -8.44 -17.27
N SER A 305 -15.09 -9.50 -18.04
CA SER A 305 -15.35 -9.43 -19.49
C SER A 305 -16.38 -8.37 -19.89
N ASP A 306 -17.28 -8.01 -18.98
CA ASP A 306 -18.43 -7.15 -19.23
C ASP A 306 -18.17 -5.68 -18.83
N SER A 307 -16.99 -5.35 -18.27
CA SER A 307 -16.66 -3.98 -17.88
C SER A 307 -16.33 -3.14 -19.12
N THR A 308 -17.22 -2.24 -19.48
CA THR A 308 -16.99 -1.21 -20.52
C THR A 308 -16.01 -0.12 -20.08
N THR A 309 -15.71 -0.05 -18.79
CA THR A 309 -14.77 0.94 -18.26
C THR A 309 -13.35 0.38 -18.34
N PRO A 310 -12.41 1.07 -19.02
CA PRO A 310 -11.03 0.62 -19.08
C PRO A 310 -10.43 0.57 -17.66
N PRO A 311 -9.65 -0.46 -17.32
CA PRO A 311 -9.01 -0.57 -16.02
C PRO A 311 -8.16 0.66 -15.70
N ASN A 312 -8.39 1.26 -14.53
CA ASN A 312 -7.61 2.42 -14.09
C ASN A 312 -6.30 1.96 -13.42
N HIS A 313 -5.40 1.53 -14.28
CA HIS A 313 -4.03 1.09 -14.00
C HIS A 313 -3.20 2.00 -13.08
N ASN A 314 -3.52 3.30 -13.05
CA ASN A 314 -2.78 4.30 -12.28
C ASN A 314 -3.64 4.98 -11.20
N LEU A 315 -4.72 4.33 -10.76
CA LEU A 315 -5.64 4.89 -9.78
C LEU A 315 -4.92 5.39 -8.52
N ILE A 316 -4.14 4.53 -7.86
CA ILE A 316 -3.48 4.86 -6.59
C ILE A 316 -2.49 6.01 -6.80
N ARG A 317 -1.71 5.97 -7.88
CA ARG A 317 -0.79 7.05 -8.26
C ARG A 317 -1.55 8.37 -8.38
N ASN A 318 -2.59 8.41 -9.20
CA ASN A 318 -3.34 9.63 -9.48
C ASN A 318 -3.97 10.19 -8.20
N MET A 319 -4.49 9.31 -7.34
CA MET A 319 -5.01 9.66 -6.01
C MET A 319 -3.93 10.30 -5.11
N ILE A 320 -2.72 9.71 -5.05
CA ILE A 320 -1.59 10.26 -4.28
C ILE A 320 -1.24 11.67 -4.79
N TRP A 321 -1.11 11.84 -6.10
CA TRP A 321 -0.76 13.13 -6.71
C TRP A 321 -1.82 14.20 -6.45
N GLN A 322 -3.10 13.87 -6.66
CA GLN A 322 -4.20 14.78 -6.39
C GLN A 322 -4.25 15.17 -4.90
N ALA A 323 -4.08 14.19 -4.02
CA ALA A 323 -4.05 14.43 -2.58
C ALA A 323 -2.87 15.31 -2.17
N ARG A 324 -1.68 15.10 -2.75
CA ARG A 324 -0.50 15.91 -2.45
C ARG A 324 -0.64 17.34 -2.99
N ALA A 325 -1.13 17.50 -4.22
CA ALA A 325 -1.28 18.80 -4.88
C ALA A 325 -2.31 19.72 -4.19
N THR A 326 -3.29 19.14 -3.50
CA THR A 326 -4.34 19.88 -2.77
C THR A 326 -3.94 20.25 -1.33
N ARG A 327 -2.76 19.83 -0.86
CA ARG A 327 -2.29 20.07 0.52
C ARG A 327 -1.22 21.14 0.58
N ALA A 328 -1.30 21.98 1.61
CA ALA A 328 -0.25 22.93 1.92
C ALA A 328 1.00 22.19 2.45
N PRO A 329 2.23 22.68 2.17
CA PRO A 329 3.45 22.04 2.65
C PRO A 329 3.48 21.84 4.17
N HIS A 330 2.96 22.79 4.97
CA HIS A 330 2.91 22.64 6.42
C HIS A 330 1.95 21.54 6.85
N GLN A 331 0.81 21.40 6.16
CA GLN A 331 -0.12 20.31 6.43
C GLN A 331 0.56 18.95 6.20
N ILE A 332 1.27 18.77 5.08
CA ILE A 332 2.02 17.54 4.78
C ILE A 332 3.00 17.21 5.91
N GLU A 333 3.72 18.21 6.42
CA GLU A 333 4.70 18.02 7.49
C GLU A 333 4.06 17.70 8.84
N VAL A 334 2.91 18.29 9.15
CA VAL A 334 2.11 17.89 10.34
C VAL A 334 1.66 16.44 10.21
N GLU A 335 1.06 16.07 9.08
CA GLU A 335 0.61 14.70 8.79
C GLU A 335 1.80 13.70 8.89
N ARG A 336 2.96 14.10 8.36
CA ARG A 336 4.24 13.37 8.44
C ARG A 336 4.72 13.19 9.88
N GLU A 337 4.66 14.23 10.72
CA GLU A 337 5.07 14.16 12.13
C GLU A 337 4.25 13.11 12.91
N TYR A 338 2.93 13.09 12.71
CA TYR A 338 2.04 12.16 13.42
C TYR A 338 2.21 10.71 12.94
N ILE A 339 2.40 10.49 11.64
CA ILE A 339 2.68 9.14 11.15
C ILE A 339 4.04 8.62 11.62
N CYS A 340 5.08 9.46 11.68
CA CYS A 340 6.39 9.09 12.22
C CYS A 340 6.25 8.54 13.65
N LYS A 341 5.49 9.23 14.51
CA LYS A 341 5.26 8.81 15.91
C LYS A 341 4.52 7.48 15.97
N PHE A 342 3.50 7.30 15.13
CA PHE A 342 2.75 6.05 15.06
C PHE A 342 3.63 4.88 14.60
N GLU A 343 4.32 5.02 13.46
CA GLU A 343 5.18 3.98 12.90
C GLU A 343 6.35 3.64 13.84
N PHE A 344 6.94 4.62 14.52
CA PHE A 344 7.95 4.37 15.55
C PHE A 344 7.41 3.50 16.68
N ALA A 345 6.25 3.83 17.24
CA ALA A 345 5.64 3.07 18.34
C ALA A 345 5.28 1.64 17.91
N LEU A 346 4.65 1.48 16.75
CA LEU A 346 4.29 0.18 16.18
C LEU A 346 5.53 -0.69 15.94
N ARG A 347 6.56 -0.14 15.28
CA ARG A 347 7.77 -0.88 14.94
C ARG A 347 8.62 -1.20 16.15
N LYS A 348 8.65 -0.33 17.16
CA LYS A 348 9.32 -0.60 18.45
C LYS A 348 8.78 -1.88 19.08
N ARG A 349 7.46 -2.10 19.03
CA ARG A 349 6.82 -3.33 19.55
C ARG A 349 7.10 -4.59 18.74
N CYS A 350 7.51 -4.44 17.48
CA CYS A 350 7.86 -5.54 16.59
C CYS A 350 9.35 -5.93 16.66
N LEU A 351 10.17 -5.19 17.42
CA LEU A 351 11.58 -5.51 17.57
C LEU A 351 11.78 -6.79 18.40
N SER A 352 12.83 -7.54 18.09
CA SER A 352 13.30 -8.60 18.98
C SER A 352 13.73 -8.01 20.32
N SER A 353 13.67 -8.81 21.39
CA SER A 353 14.06 -8.39 22.74
C SER A 353 15.47 -7.78 22.79
N GLU A 354 16.41 -8.36 22.03
CA GLU A 354 17.77 -7.84 21.90
C GLU A 354 17.82 -6.47 21.21
N ARG A 355 17.15 -6.32 20.06
CA ARG A 355 17.12 -5.05 19.31
C ARG A 355 16.43 -3.94 20.12
N LEU A 356 15.39 -4.29 20.86
CA LEU A 356 14.69 -3.38 21.77
C LEU A 356 15.60 -2.88 22.90
N LYS A 357 16.32 -3.79 23.57
CA LYS A 357 17.29 -3.42 24.62
C LYS A 357 18.37 -2.46 24.10
N ARG A 358 18.90 -2.72 22.90
CA ARG A 358 19.88 -1.84 22.25
C ARG A 358 19.28 -0.46 21.96
N LEU A 359 18.07 -0.41 21.39
CA LEU A 359 17.35 0.84 21.14
C LEU A 359 17.17 1.66 22.43
N GLU A 360 16.75 1.02 23.51
CA GLU A 360 16.52 1.68 24.80
C GLU A 360 17.81 2.17 25.45
N ALA A 361 18.90 1.42 25.33
CA ALA A 361 20.21 1.85 25.78
C ALA A 361 20.70 3.10 25.02
N GLU A 362 20.47 3.18 23.70
CA GLU A 362 20.82 4.34 22.89
C GLU A 362 19.98 5.58 23.26
N ILE A 363 18.69 5.40 23.52
CA ILE A 363 17.82 6.46 24.03
C ILE A 363 18.29 6.94 25.41
N HIS A 364 18.67 6.01 26.31
CA HIS A 364 19.18 6.35 27.64
C HIS A 364 20.52 7.10 27.59
N ARG A 365 21.35 6.83 26.56
CA ARG A 365 22.57 7.60 26.25
C ARG A 365 22.30 9.00 25.68
N GLY A 366 21.04 9.40 25.54
CA GLY A 366 20.64 10.71 25.04
C GLY A 366 20.55 10.81 23.51
N ARG A 367 20.66 9.70 22.76
CA ARG A 367 20.45 9.75 21.31
C ARG A 367 18.95 9.90 21.01
N SER A 368 18.61 10.93 20.24
CA SER A 368 17.24 11.15 19.74
C SER A 368 16.97 10.25 18.52
N ILE A 369 16.44 9.05 18.76
CA ILE A 369 16.00 8.13 17.69
C ILE A 369 14.51 8.36 17.44
N ARG A 370 14.15 8.72 16.20
CA ARG A 370 12.77 9.06 15.81
C ARG A 370 12.13 8.05 14.87
N THR A 371 12.91 7.15 14.29
CA THR A 371 12.48 6.18 13.28
C THR A 371 13.09 4.81 13.55
N ILE A 372 12.42 3.77 13.05
CA ILE A 372 12.90 2.39 13.06
C ILE A 372 12.69 1.86 11.64
N SER A 373 13.76 1.51 10.94
CA SER A 373 13.65 0.94 9.59
C SER A 373 12.89 -0.39 9.60
N LEU A 374 12.15 -0.67 8.52
CA LEU A 374 11.59 -2.00 8.26
C LEU A 374 12.67 -3.08 8.20
N ASP A 375 13.90 -2.74 7.84
CA ASP A 375 15.05 -3.65 7.82
C ASP A 375 15.48 -4.08 9.24
N CYS A 376 15.13 -3.28 10.24
CA CYS A 376 15.34 -3.60 11.66
C CYS A 376 14.32 -4.59 12.21
N ILE A 377 13.33 -5.03 11.43
CA ILE A 377 12.35 -6.04 11.84
C ILE A 377 12.63 -7.32 11.03
N PRO A 378 12.90 -8.46 11.70
CA PRO A 378 13.13 -9.72 11.01
C PRO A 378 11.92 -10.13 10.18
N TRP A 379 12.17 -10.55 8.95
CA TRP A 379 11.16 -11.12 8.07
C TRP A 379 11.77 -12.32 7.36
N ALA A 380 11.37 -13.53 7.76
CA ALA A 380 11.99 -14.78 7.26
C ALA A 380 11.83 -14.96 5.74
N TYR A 381 10.78 -14.39 5.17
CA TYR A 381 10.57 -14.36 3.72
C TYR A 381 11.49 -13.36 2.98
N ASP A 382 12.02 -12.33 3.66
CA ASP A 382 12.96 -11.40 3.01
C ASP A 382 14.40 -11.83 3.17
N GLN A 383 14.86 -12.54 2.15
CA GLN A 383 16.18 -13.12 2.12
C GLN A 383 17.06 -12.28 1.22
N HIS A 384 18.20 -11.81 1.71
CA HIS A 384 19.09 -10.96 0.93
C HIS A 384 19.52 -11.66 -0.36
N TYR A 385 19.34 -11.02 -1.52
CA TYR A 385 19.65 -11.56 -2.86
C TYR A 385 21.11 -12.02 -3.06
N MET A 386 22.02 -11.69 -2.14
CA MET A 386 23.43 -12.11 -2.21
C MET A 386 23.68 -13.45 -1.50
N ILE A 387 22.77 -13.90 -0.65
CA ILE A 387 22.94 -15.09 0.18
C ILE A 387 22.24 -16.25 -0.51
N ALA A 388 23.02 -17.12 -1.14
CA ALA A 388 22.55 -18.34 -1.79
C ALA A 388 21.70 -19.21 -0.84
N ARG A 389 20.59 -19.77 -1.34
CA ARG A 389 19.65 -20.56 -0.53
C ARG A 389 19.33 -21.90 -1.20
N PRO A 390 19.17 -22.99 -0.42
CA PRO A 390 18.75 -24.27 -0.95
C PRO A 390 17.32 -24.19 -1.51
N LYS A 391 17.03 -25.07 -2.46
CA LYS A 391 15.69 -25.21 -3.05
C LYS A 391 14.59 -25.45 -2.01
N SER A 392 14.91 -26.10 -0.89
CA SER A 392 13.97 -26.36 0.21
C SER A 392 13.35 -25.10 0.82
N ASP A 393 13.98 -23.93 0.65
CA ASP A 393 13.44 -22.66 1.13
C ASP A 393 12.31 -22.10 0.24
N PHE A 394 12.09 -22.71 -0.92
CA PHE A 394 11.08 -22.30 -1.87
C PHE A 394 10.23 -23.49 -2.32
N PRO A 395 9.48 -24.11 -1.39
CA PRO A 395 8.71 -25.33 -1.64
C PRO A 395 7.58 -25.15 -2.67
N TRP A 396 7.25 -23.91 -3.04
CA TRP A 396 6.24 -23.58 -4.06
C TRP A 396 6.74 -23.70 -5.51
N TYR A 397 8.01 -24.04 -5.69
CA TYR A 397 8.67 -24.15 -6.99
C TYR A 397 9.03 -25.60 -7.32
N ASN A 398 8.38 -26.13 -8.35
CA ASN A 398 8.54 -27.48 -8.84
C ASN A 398 9.64 -27.54 -9.90
N ASP A 399 10.39 -28.64 -9.89
CA ASP A 399 11.41 -28.90 -10.89
C ASP A 399 10.80 -29.04 -12.28
N GLY A 400 11.41 -28.38 -13.27
CA GLY A 400 10.90 -28.35 -14.64
C GLY A 400 9.67 -27.46 -14.83
N GLY A 401 9.12 -26.90 -13.75
CA GLY A 401 7.93 -26.05 -13.78
C GLY A 401 8.19 -24.73 -14.50
N TRP A 402 7.18 -24.29 -15.25
CA TRP A 402 7.12 -22.98 -15.86
C TRP A 402 6.36 -22.00 -14.96
N TYR A 403 6.90 -20.80 -14.83
CA TYR A 403 6.33 -19.74 -14.01
C TYR A 403 6.28 -18.47 -14.82
N TRP A 404 5.08 -17.94 -15.02
CA TRP A 404 4.91 -16.69 -15.72
C TRP A 404 5.40 -15.51 -14.87
N ILE A 405 6.13 -14.59 -15.51
CA ILE A 405 6.72 -13.44 -14.87
C ILE A 405 5.87 -12.21 -15.11
N HIS A 406 5.98 -11.58 -16.27
CA HIS A 406 5.27 -10.36 -16.57
C HIS A 406 5.35 -10.14 -18.07
N GLY A 407 4.24 -9.74 -18.70
CA GLY A 407 4.19 -9.65 -20.17
C GLY A 407 4.65 -10.97 -20.80
N ASP A 408 5.71 -10.89 -21.60
CA ASP A 408 6.27 -12.01 -22.36
C ASP A 408 7.37 -12.79 -21.62
N TYR A 409 7.68 -12.38 -20.39
CA TYR A 409 8.71 -13.01 -19.60
C TYR A 409 8.14 -14.23 -18.86
N HIS A 410 8.91 -15.30 -18.88
CA HIS A 410 8.63 -16.52 -18.14
C HIS A 410 9.93 -17.11 -17.60
N PHE A 411 9.81 -17.98 -16.60
CA PHE A 411 10.91 -18.62 -15.91
C PHE A 411 10.68 -20.12 -15.84
N LYS A 412 11.63 -20.90 -16.37
CA LYS A 412 11.64 -22.36 -16.16
C LYS A 412 12.64 -22.72 -15.08
N ILE A 413 12.22 -23.56 -14.15
CA ILE A 413 13.12 -24.13 -13.14
C ILE A 413 13.86 -25.30 -13.75
N THR A 414 15.18 -25.22 -13.81
CA THR A 414 16.03 -26.28 -14.34
C THR A 414 16.79 -26.97 -13.22
N THR A 415 16.69 -28.31 -13.17
CA THR A 415 17.28 -29.13 -12.11
C THR A 415 18.78 -29.35 -12.21
N ALA A 416 19.39 -29.07 -13.36
CA ALA A 416 20.83 -29.24 -13.54
C ALA A 416 21.27 -28.53 -14.82
N ASP A 417 22.24 -27.63 -14.71
CA ASP A 417 23.25 -27.54 -15.76
C ASP A 417 24.34 -28.54 -15.35
N PRO A 418 24.69 -29.57 -16.13
CA PRO A 418 25.68 -30.60 -15.74
C PRO A 418 27.12 -30.08 -15.64
N ARG A 419 27.32 -28.76 -15.58
CA ARG A 419 28.63 -28.15 -15.45
C ARG A 419 28.87 -27.86 -13.98
N PRO A 420 29.88 -28.48 -13.35
CA PRO A 420 30.17 -28.28 -11.94
C PRO A 420 30.64 -26.84 -11.73
N ARG A 421 29.71 -25.96 -11.39
CA ARG A 421 30.05 -24.68 -10.78
C ARG A 421 29.77 -24.84 -9.29
N VAL A 422 30.44 -24.04 -8.47
CA VAL A 422 30.26 -23.95 -7.00
C VAL A 422 28.81 -23.60 -6.59
N TRP A 423 27.89 -23.54 -7.57
CA TRP A 423 26.52 -23.09 -7.51
C TRP A 423 25.47 -24.17 -7.86
N ASP A 424 25.85 -25.46 -7.85
CA ASP A 424 24.98 -26.57 -8.30
C ASP A 424 23.86 -27.00 -7.32
N SER A 425 23.83 -26.46 -6.10
CA SER A 425 22.73 -26.72 -5.14
C SER A 425 21.64 -25.65 -5.16
N PHE A 426 21.67 -24.74 -6.14
CA PHE A 426 20.79 -23.59 -6.20
C PHE A 426 19.70 -23.79 -7.26
N MET A 427 18.54 -23.17 -7.02
CA MET A 427 17.54 -23.03 -8.08
C MET A 427 18.15 -22.21 -9.21
N SER A 428 18.39 -22.87 -10.34
CA SER A 428 18.71 -22.21 -11.59
C SER A 428 17.44 -22.14 -12.43
N GLY A 429 17.27 -21.06 -13.17
CA GLY A 429 16.25 -21.03 -14.19
C GLY A 429 16.62 -20.13 -15.34
N ARG A 430 16.02 -20.43 -16.48
CA ARG A 430 16.23 -19.67 -17.71
C ARG A 430 15.08 -18.69 -17.86
N PHE A 431 15.44 -17.42 -18.00
CA PHE A 431 14.53 -16.41 -18.50
C PHE A 431 14.40 -16.62 -20.00
N GLY A 432 13.16 -16.71 -20.46
CA GLY A 432 12.85 -16.75 -21.88
C GLY A 432 11.92 -15.63 -22.29
N ARG A 433 11.93 -15.30 -23.57
CA ARG A 433 10.93 -14.44 -24.21
C ARG A 433 9.92 -15.28 -24.99
N ALA A 434 8.73 -14.74 -25.20
CA ALA A 434 7.74 -15.33 -26.10
C ALA A 434 8.37 -15.66 -27.47
N GLY A 435 8.13 -16.87 -27.96
CA GLY A 435 8.71 -17.42 -29.20
C GLY A 435 9.98 -18.27 -29.03
N GLU A 436 10.60 -18.31 -27.85
CA GLU A 436 11.77 -19.18 -27.59
C GLU A 436 11.38 -20.62 -27.16
N TYR A 437 10.13 -20.83 -26.75
CA TYR A 437 9.63 -22.08 -26.19
C TYR A 437 8.22 -22.38 -26.70
N ASP A 438 7.73 -23.58 -26.43
CA ASP A 438 6.36 -24.00 -26.76
C ASP A 438 5.34 -23.00 -26.20
N GLU A 439 4.56 -22.38 -27.07
CA GLU A 439 3.59 -21.36 -26.68
C GLU A 439 2.52 -21.93 -25.75
N GLN A 440 2.19 -23.23 -25.87
CA GLN A 440 1.18 -23.86 -25.02
C GLN A 440 1.63 -23.89 -23.56
N ASP A 441 2.86 -24.33 -23.28
CA ASP A 441 3.46 -24.33 -21.94
C ASP A 441 3.45 -22.93 -21.31
N VAL A 442 3.75 -21.90 -22.12
CA VAL A 442 3.81 -20.51 -21.66
C VAL A 442 2.42 -19.96 -21.34
N GLN A 443 1.39 -20.34 -22.10
CA GLN A 443 0.01 -19.94 -21.81
C GLN A 443 -0.53 -20.66 -20.57
N GLU A 444 -0.22 -21.94 -20.38
CA GLU A 444 -0.59 -22.68 -19.17
C GLU A 444 0.11 -22.12 -17.91
N ALA A 445 1.32 -21.57 -18.06
CA ALA A 445 2.04 -20.92 -16.98
C ALA A 445 1.44 -19.57 -16.56
N LYS A 446 0.58 -18.95 -17.38
CA LYS A 446 -0.12 -17.71 -17.00
C LYS A 446 -1.17 -18.02 -15.94
N GLY A 447 -0.85 -17.71 -14.70
CA GLY A 447 -1.79 -17.80 -13.59
C GLY A 447 -2.96 -16.80 -13.71
N PRO A 448 -3.97 -16.91 -12.83
CA PRO A 448 -5.16 -16.04 -12.84
C PRO A 448 -4.84 -14.55 -12.60
N LEU A 449 -3.63 -14.23 -12.11
CA LEU A 449 -3.17 -12.86 -11.87
C LEU A 449 -2.30 -12.30 -13.00
N ALA A 450 -2.27 -12.95 -14.17
CA ALA A 450 -1.43 -12.53 -15.29
C ALA A 450 -1.74 -11.09 -15.74
N GLU A 451 -3.03 -10.77 -15.83
CA GLU A 451 -3.50 -9.47 -16.32
C GLU A 451 -3.63 -8.40 -15.21
N VAL A 452 -3.42 -8.79 -13.95
CA VAL A 452 -3.55 -7.86 -12.81
C VAL A 452 -2.36 -6.90 -12.79
N GLU A 453 -2.65 -5.61 -12.96
CA GLU A 453 -1.67 -4.55 -12.82
C GLU A 453 -1.46 -4.16 -11.35
N TYR A 454 -0.30 -4.54 -10.83
CA TYR A 454 -0.01 -4.49 -9.39
C TYR A 454 0.97 -3.38 -8.99
N LEU A 455 1.52 -2.65 -9.96
CA LEU A 455 2.54 -1.61 -9.74
C LEU A 455 1.89 -0.23 -9.64
N VAL A 456 2.42 0.60 -8.74
CA VAL A 456 2.06 2.01 -8.59
C VAL A 456 3.25 2.85 -8.99
N TYR A 457 3.25 3.33 -10.23
CA TYR A 457 4.31 4.19 -10.73
C TYR A 457 4.17 5.59 -10.15
N LEU A 458 5.16 6.11 -9.45
CA LEU A 458 5.16 7.47 -8.91
C LEU A 458 5.76 8.49 -9.90
N GLY A 459 6.18 8.04 -11.09
CA GLY A 459 6.99 8.78 -12.06
C GLY A 459 6.54 10.21 -12.37
N THR A 460 7.53 11.09 -12.57
CA THR A 460 7.42 12.55 -12.70
C THR A 460 7.32 13.05 -14.15
N GLU A 461 7.80 12.30 -15.14
CA GLU A 461 7.98 12.80 -16.52
C GLU A 461 6.71 12.82 -17.38
N SER A 462 5.68 12.03 -17.03
CA SER A 462 4.39 12.05 -17.76
C SER A 462 3.37 13.05 -17.22
N ALA A 463 3.63 13.68 -16.07
CA ALA A 463 2.78 14.76 -15.57
C ALA A 463 2.85 15.99 -16.48
N GLY A 464 4.04 16.34 -16.98
CA GLY A 464 4.23 17.49 -17.89
C GLY A 464 3.52 17.34 -19.24
N LYS A 465 3.25 16.12 -19.70
CA LYS A 465 2.51 15.86 -20.95
C LYS A 465 0.98 15.96 -20.77
N LEU A 466 0.47 15.91 -19.55
CA LEU A 466 -0.96 16.01 -19.21
C LEU A 466 -1.36 17.41 -18.68
N TRP A 467 -0.41 18.26 -18.29
CA TRP A 467 -0.64 19.65 -17.89
C TRP A 467 0.18 20.62 -18.75
N PRO A 468 -0.34 21.03 -19.92
CA PRO A 468 0.35 21.95 -20.81
C PRO A 468 0.62 23.34 -20.21
N ASP A 469 -0.07 23.71 -19.13
CA ASP A 469 -0.10 25.09 -18.61
C ASP A 469 0.50 25.29 -17.21
N ALA A 470 1.27 24.32 -16.68
CA ALA A 470 2.02 24.55 -15.45
C ALA A 470 3.26 25.41 -15.72
N GLY A 471 3.06 26.70 -15.99
CA GLY A 471 4.11 27.66 -16.30
C GLY A 471 5.20 27.70 -15.23
N ILE A 472 6.45 27.47 -15.66
CA ILE A 472 7.80 27.95 -15.25
C ILE A 472 8.16 28.08 -13.74
N GLY A 473 7.23 27.99 -12.79
CA GLY A 473 7.46 28.15 -11.35
C GLY A 473 7.19 26.91 -10.49
N ALA A 474 6.78 25.78 -11.07
CA ALA A 474 6.36 24.59 -10.29
C ALA A 474 7.45 23.51 -10.12
N SER A 475 8.64 23.67 -10.73
CA SER A 475 9.68 22.64 -10.76
C SER A 475 10.67 22.67 -9.59
N GLU A 476 10.57 23.62 -8.65
CA GLU A 476 11.51 23.72 -7.52
C GLU A 476 11.21 22.76 -6.34
N PHE A 477 10.13 21.97 -6.40
CA PHE A 477 9.73 21.06 -5.31
C PHE A 477 9.67 19.58 -5.72
N ALA A 478 10.55 19.17 -6.62
CA ALA A 478 10.77 17.75 -6.91
C ALA A 478 11.41 17.06 -5.68
N PHE A 479 10.53 16.46 -4.85
CA PHE A 479 10.70 15.49 -3.75
C PHE A 479 11.91 15.60 -2.82
#